data_AF-A0A8J6LKH6-F1
#
_entry.id   AF-A0A8J6LKH6-F1
#
_cell.length_a   1.000
_cell.length_b   1.000
_cell.length_c   1.000
_cell.angle_alpha   90.00
_cell.angle_beta   90.00
_cell.angle_gamma   90.00
#
_symmetry.space_group_name_H-M   'P 1'
#
loop_
_entity.id
_entity.type
_entity.pdbx_description
1 polymer ?
#
loop_
_entity_poly.entity_id
_entity_poly.type
_entity_poly.pdbx_seq_one_letter_code
_entity_poly.pdbx_strand_id
1 'polypeptide(L)' 'MTAGPALHVRGVVLPDEIVRDLWLVGDRVTFEPVPGARTVVDGGFVLPGLVDAHCHIGIRKGG' A
#
# COMPACT_ATOMS: atom_id res chain seq x y z
N MET A 1 -1.11 -20.61 -3.48
CA MET A 1 -1.55 -19.28 -3.96
C MET A 1 -0.50 -18.78 -4.92
N THR A 2 -0.79 -18.67 -6.20
CA THR A 2 0.11 -17.97 -7.14
C THR A 2 0.00 -16.47 -6.84
N ALA A 3 1.12 -15.82 -6.56
CA ALA A 3 1.12 -14.37 -6.39
C ALA A 3 0.58 -13.71 -7.67
N GLY A 4 -0.32 -12.74 -7.53
CA GLY A 4 -0.72 -11.88 -8.64
C GLY A 4 0.49 -11.12 -9.22
N PRO A 5 0.33 -10.47 -10.38
CA PRO A 5 1.41 -9.68 -10.97
C PRO A 5 1.91 -8.61 -9.99
N ALA A 6 3.22 -8.33 -10.01
CA ALA A 6 3.80 -7.26 -9.20
C ALA A 6 3.11 -5.93 -9.51
N LEU A 7 2.98 -5.07 -8.50
CA LEU A 7 2.37 -3.76 -8.65
C LEU A 7 3.44 -2.68 -8.50
N HIS A 8 3.19 -1.53 -9.12
CA HIS A 8 4.03 -0.35 -9.04
C HIS A 8 3.20 0.86 -8.59
N VAL A 9 3.73 1.63 -7.65
CA VAL A 9 3.12 2.83 -7.06
C VAL A 9 4.16 3.95 -7.15
N ARG A 10 3.75 5.09 -7.71
CA ARG A 10 4.56 6.31 -7.67
C ARG A 10 3.81 7.41 -6.93
N GLY A 11 4.45 8.04 -5.94
CA GLY A 11 3.81 9.09 -5.13
C GLY A 11 4.71 9.65 -4.05
N VAL A 12 4.24 10.66 -3.34
CA VAL A 12 4.96 11.30 -2.22
C VAL A 12 4.96 10.36 -1.01
N VAL A 13 6.10 9.76 -0.69
CA VAL A 13 6.23 8.87 0.46
C VAL A 13 6.40 9.69 1.73
N LEU A 14 5.50 9.49 2.68
CA LEU A 14 5.55 10.12 4.00
C LEU A 14 6.38 9.29 4.98
N PRO A 15 7.06 9.93 5.95
CA PRO A 15 7.05 11.37 6.25
C PRO A 15 8.09 12.18 5.47
N ASP A 16 8.87 11.54 4.58
CA ASP A 16 10.01 12.17 3.91
C ASP A 16 9.61 13.25 2.88
N GLU A 17 8.34 13.29 2.47
CA GLU A 17 7.78 14.25 1.50
C GLU A 17 8.46 14.21 0.10
N ILE A 18 9.05 13.07 -0.24
CA ILE A 18 9.74 12.85 -1.52
C ILE A 18 8.92 11.91 -2.41
N VAL A 19 8.80 12.25 -3.70
CA VAL A 19 8.23 11.33 -4.69
C VAL A 19 9.15 10.14 -4.87
N ARG A 20 8.64 8.92 -4.68
CA ARG A 20 9.37 7.67 -4.91
C ARG A 20 8.51 6.66 -5.68
N ASP A 21 9.21 5.75 -6.33
CA ASP A 21 8.66 4.54 -6.94
C ASP A 21 8.79 3.37 -5.95
N LEU A 22 7.70 2.61 -5.79
CA LEU A 22 7.62 1.42 -4.92
C LEU A 22 7.05 0.25 -5.72
N TRP A 23 7.62 -0.93 -5.50
CA TRP A 23 7.13 -2.17 -6.08
C TRP A 23 6.58 -3.10 -5.01
N LEU A 24 5.39 -3.63 -5.25
CA LEU A 24 4.70 -4.57 -4.38
C LEU A 24 4.78 -5.97 -5.00
N VAL A 25 5.45 -6.89 -4.30
CA VAL A 25 5.63 -8.28 -4.72
C VAL A 25 4.98 -9.17 -3.68
N GLY A 26 3.72 -9.55 -3.93
CA GLY A 26 2.92 -10.28 -2.94
C GLY A 26 2.72 -9.45 -1.67
N ASP A 27 3.31 -9.90 -0.56
CA ASP A 27 3.25 -9.29 0.77
C ASP A 27 4.46 -8.39 1.10
N ARG A 28 5.36 -8.15 0.14
CA ARG A 28 6.58 -7.37 0.32
C ARG A 28 6.61 -6.09 -0.51
N VAL A 29 7.31 -5.11 0.02
CA VAL A 29 7.64 -3.85 -0.67
C VAL A 29 9.13 -3.84 -0.98
N THR A 30 9.50 -3.36 -2.16
CA THR A 30 10.89 -3.07 -2.53
C THR A 30 10.98 -1.72 -3.25
N PHE A 31 12.15 -1.11 -3.19
CA PHE A 31 12.51 0.09 -3.96
C PHE A 31 13.21 -0.26 -5.28
N GLU A 32 13.49 -1.54 -5.51
CA GLU A 32 14.12 -2.01 -6.75
C GLU A 32 13.05 -2.27 -7.83
N PRO A 33 13.29 -1.85 -9.08
CA PRO A 33 12.35 -2.09 -10.16
C PRO A 33 12.04 -3.56 -10.40
N VAL A 34 10.75 -3.88 -10.56
CA VAL A 34 10.29 -5.25 -10.88
C VAL A 34 9.75 -5.30 -12.31
N PRO A 35 10.36 -6.08 -13.22
CA PRO A 35 9.90 -6.22 -14.61
C PRO A 35 8.44 -6.69 -14.69
N GLY A 36 7.66 -6.05 -15.57
CA GLY A 36 6.26 -6.39 -15.78
C GLY A 36 5.32 -5.95 -14.66
N ALA A 37 5.79 -5.17 -13.69
CA ALA A 37 4.92 -4.61 -12.66
C ALA A 37 3.92 -3.62 -13.26
N ARG A 38 2.66 -3.70 -12.82
CA ARG A 38 1.58 -2.81 -13.28
C ARG A 38 1.54 -1.57 -12.41
N THR A 39 1.70 -0.39 -13.01
CA THR A 39 1.43 0.87 -12.30
C THR A 39 -0.05 0.96 -11.94
N VAL A 40 -0.33 1.12 -10.65
CA VAL A 40 -1.72 1.23 -10.14
C VAL A 40 -2.07 2.65 -9.70
N VAL A 41 -1.07 3.47 -9.40
CA VAL A 41 -1.23 4.89 -9.07
C VAL A 41 0.05 5.65 -9.43
N ASP A 42 -0.12 6.88 -9.89
CA ASP A 42 0.95 7.84 -10.18
C ASP A 42 0.52 9.23 -9.69
N GLY A 43 0.95 9.55 -8.47
CA GLY A 43 0.58 10.77 -7.74
C GLY A 43 -0.06 10.50 -6.37
N GLY A 44 -0.27 11.57 -5.61
CA GLY A 44 -0.82 11.52 -4.25
C GLY A 44 0.22 11.19 -3.18
N PHE A 45 -0.27 10.91 -1.96
CA PHE A 45 0.55 10.54 -0.80
C PHE A 45 0.52 9.03 -0.57
N VAL A 46 1.69 8.47 -0.25
CA VAL A 46 1.87 7.07 0.10
C VAL A 46 2.26 7.00 1.58
N LEU A 47 1.48 6.25 2.35
CA LEU A 47 1.70 6.00 3.78
C LEU A 47 1.40 4.53 4.10
N PRO A 48 1.89 4.01 5.25
CA PRO A 48 1.41 2.74 5.77
C PRO A 48 -0.11 2.73 5.92
N GLY A 49 -0.72 1.54 5.83
CA GLY A 49 -2.14 1.39 6.12
C GLY A 49 -2.49 1.93 7.51
N LEU A 50 -3.59 2.67 7.62
CA LEU A 50 -4.03 3.22 8.89
C LEU A 50 -4.35 2.08 9.87
N VAL A 51 -4.02 2.31 11.14
CA VAL A 51 -4.33 1.39 12.23
C VAL A 51 -5.60 1.88 12.93
N ASP A 52 -6.64 1.07 12.87
CA ASP A 52 -7.78 1.22 13.75
C ASP A 52 -7.45 0.59 15.11
N ALA A 53 -7.17 1.45 16.09
CA ALA A 53 -6.79 1.01 17.44
C ALA A 53 -7.99 0.57 18.29
N HIS A 54 -9.22 0.94 17.88
CA HIS A 54 -10.39 0.72 18.70
C HIS A 54 -11.65 0.66 17.84
N CYS A 55 -12.18 -0.55 17.68
CA CYS A 55 -13.45 -0.79 17.03
C CYS A 55 -14.34 -1.73 17.87
N HIS A 56 -15.65 -1.58 17.69
CA HIS A 56 -16.67 -2.44 18.30
C HIS A 56 -17.33 -3.33 17.24
N ILE A 57 -16.52 -4.19 16.61
CA ILE A 57 -17.03 -5.10 15.57
C ILE A 57 -17.97 -6.13 16.21
N GLY A 58 -19.22 -6.18 15.73
CA GLY A 58 -20.22 -7.15 16.17
C GLY A 58 -21.16 -6.70 17.30
N ILE A 59 -21.01 -5.49 17.84
CA ILE A 59 -22.03 -4.92 18.74
C ILE A 59 -23.35 -4.77 17.98
N ARG A 60 -24.43 -5.30 18.56
CA ARG A 60 -25.78 -5.12 18.05
C ARG A 60 -26.46 -3.96 18.77
N LYS A 61 -27.61 -3.55 18.23
CA LYS A 61 -28.46 -2.53 18.84
C LYS A 61 -28.83 -2.97 20.26
N GLY A 62 -28.39 -2.23 21.28
CA GLY A 62 -28.63 -2.53 22.71
C GLY A 62 -27.37 -2.76 23.54
N GLY A 63 -26.20 -2.92 22.91
CA GLY A 63 -24.94 -3.26 23.57
C GLY A 63 -24.62 -4.73 23.42
#